data_AF-A0A2H1L566-F1
#
_entry.id   AF-A0A2H1L566-F1
#
_cell.length_a   1.000
_cell.length_b   1.000
_cell.length_c   1.000
_cell.angle_alpha   90.00
_cell.angle_beta   90.00
_cell.angle_gamma   90.00
#
_symmetry.space_group_name_H-M   'P 1'
#
loop_
_entity.id
_entity.type
_entity.pdbx_description
1 polymer ?
#
loop_
_entity_poly.entity_id
_entity_poly.type
_entity_poly.pdbx_seq_one_letter_code
_entity_poly.pdbx_strand_id
1 'polypeptide(L)'
;MSSESAPTNGFNLAALVHGDDRADLSAPADHDKLRADAQAASNGDGHDTDGTSGGAVKTHAEASGRVGTDAEGRPTHSSTGAPLDYSQSVPVRPATSVIMLRETASAGLEVFVQHRVTTMDFAAGVVVFPGGRVDPEDVKLSDGLRLDEELLASQLRAWGQTDASTVGLGDSLVAPDTQPAPGDASDTQATQGVRTLLACAIREVEEETGQRIDPALLHPWANLVTPPGRTKRFDTYFFLAAGEELVELTHQTTEATNSEWLGVDALLTGETEGRYRLMRPTLALLTELQSLGSLDAVLAHAADGSRTIESIRPVIRGVH
;
A
#
# COMPACT_ATOMS: atom_id res chain seq x y z
N MET A 1 -32.02 19.86 24.68
CA MET A 1 -31.49 18.84 23.75
C MET A 1 -30.03 19.16 23.58
N SER A 2 -29.20 18.65 24.47
CA SER A 2 -27.75 18.80 24.39
C SER A 2 -27.27 17.77 23.37
N SER A 3 -26.62 18.24 22.31
CA SER A 3 -25.95 17.40 21.33
C SER A 3 -24.74 16.74 21.99
N GLU A 4 -24.82 15.43 22.25
CA GLU A 4 -23.63 14.62 22.51
C GLU A 4 -22.81 14.57 21.24
N SER A 5 -21.63 15.21 21.26
CA SER A 5 -20.57 14.96 20.29
C SER A 5 -20.19 13.49 20.38
N ALA A 6 -20.27 12.77 19.27
CA ALA A 6 -19.72 11.43 19.17
C ALA A 6 -18.24 11.46 19.58
N PRO A 7 -17.75 10.49 20.37
CA PRO A 7 -16.35 10.43 20.71
C PRO A 7 -15.54 10.17 19.43
N THR A 8 -14.71 11.14 19.03
CA THR A 8 -13.62 10.91 18.08
C THR A 8 -12.63 9.97 18.76
N ASN A 9 -12.89 8.68 18.65
CA ASN A 9 -11.97 7.62 19.01
C ASN A 9 -10.83 7.71 18.00
N GLY A 10 -9.84 8.57 18.28
CA GLY A 10 -8.76 8.88 17.35
C GLY A 10 -8.03 7.60 16.96
N PHE A 11 -8.27 7.13 15.73
CA PHE A 11 -7.61 5.95 15.19
C PHE A 11 -6.11 6.25 15.11
N ASN A 12 -5.30 5.55 15.92
CA ASN A 12 -3.87 5.83 16.00
C ASN A 12 -3.13 4.92 15.01
N LEU A 13 -3.03 5.38 13.75
CA LEU A 13 -2.33 4.67 12.68
C LEU A 13 -0.87 4.36 13.05
N ALA A 14 -0.18 5.29 13.73
CA ALA A 14 1.19 5.10 14.19
C ALA A 14 1.31 3.89 15.13
N ALA A 15 0.38 3.74 16.09
CA ALA A 15 0.39 2.62 17.04
C ALA A 15 0.27 1.25 16.36
N LEU A 16 -0.46 1.16 15.24
CA LEU A 16 -0.64 -0.09 14.50
C LEU A 16 0.57 -0.46 13.62
N VAL A 17 1.31 0.53 13.14
CA VAL A 17 2.50 0.26 12.32
C VAL A 17 3.75 -0.05 13.17
N HIS A 18 3.81 0.38 14.44
CA HIS A 18 4.90 0.04 15.37
C HIS A 18 4.88 -1.44 15.83
N GLY A 19 6.01 -2.17 15.77
CA GLY A 19 6.16 -3.54 16.31
C GLY A 19 6.92 -4.54 15.42
N ASP A 20 7.03 -5.80 15.85
CA ASP A 20 7.74 -6.88 15.14
C ASP A 20 7.02 -7.29 13.85
N ASP A 21 7.74 -7.28 12.73
CA ASP A 21 7.20 -7.69 11.43
C ASP A 21 6.89 -9.20 11.45
N ARG A 22 5.66 -9.56 11.83
CA ARG A 22 5.20 -10.95 11.93
C ARG A 22 4.96 -11.60 10.57
N ALA A 23 5.09 -10.86 9.48
CA ALA A 23 5.15 -11.43 8.16
C ALA A 23 6.48 -12.19 8.04
N ASP A 24 6.48 -13.46 8.41
CA ASP A 24 7.50 -14.40 7.95
C ASP A 24 7.37 -14.51 6.42
N LEU A 25 8.08 -13.62 5.72
CA LEU A 25 8.12 -13.55 4.26
C LEU A 25 8.83 -14.78 3.65
N SER A 26 9.26 -15.77 4.45
CA SER A 26 10.07 -16.91 4.00
C SER A 26 9.28 -18.15 3.55
N ALA A 27 8.00 -18.29 3.93
CA ALA A 27 7.19 -19.43 3.49
C ALA A 27 6.60 -19.16 2.10
N PRO A 28 6.51 -20.10 1.15
CA PRO A 28 5.68 -19.93 -0.03
C PRO A 28 4.20 -20.14 0.33
N ALA A 29 3.33 -19.17 0.05
CA ALA A 29 1.89 -19.37 0.09
C ALA A 29 1.40 -19.67 -1.34
N ASP A 30 0.73 -20.81 -1.51
CA ASP A 30 0.06 -21.16 -2.76
C ASP A 30 -1.31 -20.46 -2.79
N HIS A 31 -1.28 -19.17 -3.12
CA HIS A 31 -2.42 -18.26 -3.06
C HIS A 31 -3.58 -18.73 -3.96
N ASP A 32 -3.27 -19.30 -5.12
CA ASP A 32 -4.29 -19.78 -6.06
C ASP A 32 -5.07 -20.96 -5.49
N LYS A 33 -4.39 -21.87 -4.79
CA LYS A 33 -5.02 -23.03 -4.13
C LYS A 33 -5.85 -22.62 -2.92
N LEU A 34 -5.31 -21.78 -2.04
CA LEU A 34 -6.02 -21.31 -0.84
C LEU A 34 -7.24 -20.44 -1.21
N ARG A 35 -7.17 -19.69 -2.32
CA ARG A 35 -8.29 -18.92 -2.89
C ARG A 35 -9.38 -19.82 -3.46
N ALA A 36 -9.01 -20.83 -4.25
CA ALA A 36 -9.96 -21.79 -4.82
C ALA A 36 -10.75 -22.52 -3.72
N ASP A 37 -10.07 -22.92 -2.64
CA ASP A 37 -10.71 -23.58 -1.49
C ASP A 37 -11.65 -22.62 -0.74
N ALA A 38 -11.30 -21.33 -0.62
CA ALA A 38 -12.13 -20.32 0.04
C ALA A 38 -13.35 -19.87 -0.79
N GLN A 39 -13.21 -19.70 -2.10
CA GLN A 39 -14.34 -19.41 -3.00
C GLN A 39 -15.28 -20.60 -3.15
N ALA A 40 -14.78 -21.84 -3.04
CA ALA A 40 -15.62 -23.02 -2.91
C ALA A 40 -16.39 -23.02 -1.57
N ALA A 41 -15.76 -22.59 -0.47
CA ALA A 41 -16.39 -22.49 0.84
C ALA A 41 -17.43 -21.36 0.95
N SER A 42 -17.27 -20.25 0.23
CA SER A 42 -18.24 -19.15 0.21
C SER A 42 -19.47 -19.43 -0.68
N ASN A 43 -19.38 -20.39 -1.60
CA ASN A 43 -20.41 -20.70 -2.60
C ASN A 43 -21.17 -22.02 -2.35
N GLY A 44 -20.98 -22.67 -1.20
CA GLY A 44 -21.51 -24.02 -0.94
C GLY A 44 -22.79 -24.06 -0.10
N ASP A 45 -23.94 -23.97 -0.77
CA ASP A 45 -25.18 -24.62 -0.30
C ASP A 45 -25.07 -26.15 -0.54
N GLY A 46 -25.68 -26.94 0.33
CA GLY A 46 -25.35 -28.36 0.53
C GLY A 46 -25.47 -29.27 -0.70
N HIS A 47 -24.46 -30.12 -0.89
CA HIS A 47 -24.66 -31.40 -1.57
C HIS A 47 -23.76 -32.49 -1.00
N ASP A 48 -24.37 -33.41 -0.25
CA ASP A 48 -23.82 -34.71 0.10
C ASP A 48 -23.47 -35.50 -1.16
N THR A 49 -22.24 -36.03 -1.26
CA THR A 49 -22.05 -37.37 -1.83
C THR A 49 -20.90 -38.10 -1.14
N ASP A 50 -21.22 -39.33 -0.77
CA ASP A 50 -20.41 -40.35 -0.12
C ASP A 50 -19.57 -41.11 -1.18
N GLY A 51 -18.37 -41.59 -0.83
CA GLY A 51 -17.57 -42.42 -1.75
C GLY A 51 -16.09 -42.61 -1.38
N THR A 52 -15.76 -43.80 -0.88
CA THR A 52 -14.45 -44.25 -0.38
C THR A 52 -13.50 -44.78 -1.47
N SER A 53 -12.19 -44.86 -1.11
CA SER A 53 -11.04 -45.60 -1.70
C SER A 53 -10.17 -44.78 -2.67
N GLY A 54 -8.83 -44.78 -2.65
CA GLY A 54 -7.79 -45.53 -1.95
C GLY A 54 -6.60 -45.63 -2.91
N GLY A 55 -5.41 -45.08 -2.59
CA GLY A 55 -4.26 -45.21 -3.50
C GLY A 55 -3.01 -44.39 -3.17
N ALA A 56 -2.02 -45.08 -2.57
CA ALA A 56 -0.56 -44.91 -2.67
C ALA A 56 0.08 -43.50 -2.59
N VAL A 57 0.68 -43.24 -1.43
CA VAL A 57 1.71 -42.22 -1.19
C VAL A 57 2.98 -42.56 -1.97
N LYS A 58 3.43 -41.67 -2.85
CA LYS A 58 4.82 -41.59 -3.32
C LYS A 58 5.45 -40.32 -2.77
N THR A 59 6.38 -40.49 -1.85
CA THR A 59 7.23 -39.43 -1.30
C THR A 59 8.26 -39.00 -2.35
N HIS A 60 8.07 -37.83 -2.94
CA HIS A 60 9.18 -37.07 -3.53
C HIS A 60 9.66 -36.07 -2.49
N ALA A 61 10.86 -36.32 -1.94
CA ALA A 61 11.59 -35.35 -1.15
C ALA A 61 12.26 -34.37 -2.12
N GLU A 62 11.69 -33.19 -2.30
CA GLU A 62 12.39 -32.06 -2.88
C GLU A 62 12.87 -31.13 -1.76
N ALA A 63 14.14 -30.77 -1.86
CA ALA A 63 14.90 -30.05 -0.85
C ALA A 63 14.33 -28.65 -0.62
N SER A 64 13.73 -28.41 0.56
CA SER A 64 13.44 -27.05 1.01
C SER A 64 14.75 -26.39 1.46
N GLY A 65 15.21 -25.43 0.67
CA GLY A 65 16.26 -24.51 1.09
C GLY A 65 15.74 -23.69 2.26
N ARG A 66 16.10 -24.06 3.50
CA ARG A 66 15.85 -23.22 4.68
C ARG A 66 16.57 -21.89 4.49
N VAL A 67 15.80 -20.81 4.37
CA VAL A 67 16.32 -19.43 4.40
C VAL A 67 16.92 -19.19 5.77
N GLY A 68 18.24 -19.00 5.85
CA GLY A 68 18.92 -18.72 7.12
C GLY A 68 18.56 -17.33 7.64
N THR A 69 18.43 -17.17 8.96
CA THR A 69 18.24 -15.87 9.61
C THR A 69 19.49 -15.42 10.37
N ASP A 70 19.72 -14.11 10.52
CA ASP A 70 20.79 -13.55 11.33
C ASP A 70 20.46 -13.60 12.84
N ALA A 71 21.36 -13.06 13.67
CA ALA A 71 21.19 -13.05 15.12
C ALA A 71 19.97 -12.23 15.58
N GLU A 72 19.49 -11.33 14.72
CA GLU A 72 18.32 -10.49 14.94
C GLU A 72 17.05 -11.06 14.28
N GLY A 73 17.12 -12.29 13.75
CA GLY A 73 15.98 -12.98 13.13
C GLY A 73 15.64 -12.50 11.71
N ARG A 74 16.49 -11.70 11.07
CA ARG A 74 16.27 -11.19 9.71
C ARG A 74 16.74 -12.20 8.67
N PRO A 75 16.11 -12.30 7.49
CA PRO A 75 16.59 -13.15 6.41
C PRO A 75 18.03 -12.79 6.02
N THR A 76 18.91 -13.77 5.91
CA THR A 76 20.31 -13.53 5.49
C THR A 76 20.46 -13.42 3.97
N HIS A 77 19.45 -13.83 3.21
CA HIS A 77 19.45 -13.89 1.75
C HIS A 77 18.10 -13.44 1.18
N SER A 78 18.09 -12.87 -0.04
CA SER A 78 16.88 -12.50 -0.78
C SER A 78 16.07 -13.72 -1.23
N SER A 79 14.85 -13.50 -1.74
CA SER A 79 14.04 -14.52 -2.43
C SER A 79 14.76 -15.14 -3.64
N THR A 80 15.72 -14.41 -4.22
CA THR A 80 16.59 -14.84 -5.32
C THR A 80 17.91 -15.47 -4.86
N GLY A 81 18.14 -15.59 -3.54
CA GLY A 81 19.33 -16.24 -2.96
C GLY A 81 20.57 -15.36 -2.82
N ALA A 82 20.48 -14.06 -3.08
CA ALA A 82 21.59 -13.12 -2.91
C ALA A 82 21.76 -12.74 -1.43
N PRO A 83 23.00 -12.69 -0.88
CA PRO A 83 23.23 -12.25 0.49
C PRO A 83 22.71 -10.83 0.75
N LEU A 84 22.06 -10.62 1.88
CA LEU A 84 21.55 -9.31 2.31
C LEU A 84 22.54 -8.64 3.26
N ASP A 85 22.97 -7.42 2.95
CA ASP A 85 23.85 -6.61 3.79
C ASP A 85 23.03 -5.48 4.45
N TYR A 86 22.69 -5.69 5.72
CA TYR A 86 21.94 -4.72 6.52
C TYR A 86 22.79 -3.63 7.17
N SER A 87 24.13 -3.68 7.00
CA SER A 87 25.04 -2.69 7.58
C SER A 87 25.13 -1.39 6.76
N GLN A 88 24.70 -1.42 5.50
CA GLN A 88 24.74 -0.26 4.61
C GLN A 88 23.60 0.72 4.91
N SER A 89 23.91 2.02 4.81
CA SER A 89 22.87 3.05 4.80
C SER A 89 22.03 2.90 3.54
N VAL A 90 20.75 2.57 3.71
CA VAL A 90 19.80 2.41 2.60
C VAL A 90 19.04 3.72 2.40
N PRO A 91 19.16 4.37 1.22
CA PRO A 91 18.40 5.57 0.89
C PRO A 91 16.89 5.32 0.98
N VAL A 92 16.18 6.28 1.57
CA VAL A 92 14.72 6.28 1.57
C VAL A 92 14.26 6.92 0.27
N ARG A 93 13.50 6.18 -0.54
CA ARG A 93 13.00 6.66 -1.83
C ARG A 93 11.54 7.06 -1.73
N PRO A 94 11.11 8.22 -2.23
CA PRO A 94 9.70 8.57 -2.29
C PRO A 94 8.92 7.58 -3.18
N ALA A 95 7.69 7.30 -2.79
CA ALA A 95 6.77 6.40 -3.49
C ALA A 95 5.33 6.84 -3.27
N THR A 96 4.42 6.45 -4.16
CA THR A 96 2.98 6.64 -3.98
C THR A 96 2.26 5.31 -3.99
N SER A 97 1.13 5.22 -3.30
CA SER A 97 0.23 4.06 -3.39
C SER A 97 -1.21 4.50 -3.30
N VAL A 98 -2.10 3.93 -4.12
CA VAL A 98 -3.49 4.39 -4.27
C VAL A 98 -4.45 3.32 -3.78
N ILE A 99 -5.12 3.61 -2.67
CA ILE A 99 -6.18 2.81 -2.08
C ILE A 99 -7.48 3.12 -2.83
N MET A 100 -7.78 2.34 -3.86
CA MET A 100 -9.03 2.48 -4.61
C MET A 100 -10.15 1.75 -3.91
N LEU A 101 -11.24 2.48 -3.64
CA LEU A 101 -12.39 2.03 -2.87
C LEU A 101 -13.67 2.04 -3.69
N ARG A 102 -14.54 1.10 -3.35
CA ARG A 102 -15.96 1.14 -3.69
C ARG A 102 -16.78 0.55 -2.55
N GLU A 103 -18.08 0.78 -2.58
CA GLU A 103 -19.02 0.18 -1.64
C GLU A 103 -20.02 -0.71 -2.39
N THR A 104 -20.25 -1.91 -1.88
CA THR A 104 -21.23 -2.85 -2.44
C THR A 104 -22.20 -3.28 -1.36
N ALA A 105 -23.45 -3.57 -1.75
CA ALA A 105 -24.47 -4.03 -0.81
C ALA A 105 -24.13 -5.37 -0.15
N SER A 106 -23.30 -6.21 -0.79
CA SER A 106 -22.94 -7.55 -0.32
C SER A 106 -21.71 -7.60 0.59
N ALA A 107 -20.71 -6.76 0.32
CA ALA A 107 -19.41 -6.81 1.00
C ALA A 107 -19.10 -5.54 1.82
N GLY A 108 -19.95 -4.51 1.76
CA GLY A 108 -19.63 -3.20 2.32
C GLY A 108 -18.49 -2.56 1.56
N LEU A 109 -17.46 -2.09 2.27
CA LEU A 109 -16.25 -1.52 1.69
C LEU A 109 -15.40 -2.59 0.99
N GLU A 110 -15.12 -2.37 -0.29
CA GLU A 110 -14.14 -3.15 -1.05
C GLU A 110 -12.95 -2.28 -1.47
N VAL A 111 -11.76 -2.88 -1.46
CA VAL A 111 -10.52 -2.30 -1.98
C VAL A 111 -10.08 -3.03 -3.23
N PHE A 112 -9.57 -2.31 -4.22
CA PHE A 112 -8.85 -2.93 -5.33
C PHE A 112 -7.42 -3.27 -4.88
N VAL A 113 -7.04 -4.54 -5.02
CA VAL A 113 -5.73 -5.02 -4.62
C VAL A 113 -5.09 -5.87 -5.72
N GLN A 114 -3.78 -5.99 -5.63
CA GLN A 114 -2.97 -6.85 -6.47
C GLN A 114 -2.22 -7.88 -5.62
N HIS A 115 -2.05 -9.06 -6.20
CA HIS A 115 -1.27 -10.16 -5.64
C HIS A 115 0.08 -10.20 -6.32
N ARG A 116 1.14 -9.77 -5.64
CA ARG A 116 2.48 -9.70 -6.22
C ARG A 116 3.02 -11.09 -6.53
N VAL A 117 3.71 -11.24 -7.67
CA VAL A 117 4.39 -12.50 -8.02
C VAL A 117 5.38 -12.90 -6.93
N THR A 118 5.46 -14.20 -6.65
CA THR A 118 6.31 -14.75 -5.57
C THR A 118 7.81 -14.62 -5.85
N THR A 119 8.19 -14.31 -7.10
CA THR A 119 9.58 -14.15 -7.54
C THR A 119 10.15 -12.76 -7.29
N MET A 120 9.37 -11.84 -6.73
CA MET A 120 9.84 -10.48 -6.49
C MET A 120 10.85 -10.35 -5.36
N ASP A 121 11.81 -9.43 -5.55
CA ASP A 121 12.82 -9.10 -4.55
C ASP A 121 12.26 -8.35 -3.33
N PHE A 122 11.02 -7.85 -3.39
CA PHE A 122 10.34 -7.15 -2.30
C PHE A 122 8.83 -7.42 -2.35
N ALA A 123 8.24 -7.71 -1.18
CA ALA A 123 6.81 -8.02 -1.03
C ALA A 123 6.30 -9.14 -1.96
N ALA A 124 7.06 -10.24 -2.10
CA ALA A 124 6.63 -11.44 -2.83
C ALA A 124 5.39 -12.11 -2.19
N GLY A 125 4.34 -12.39 -2.98
CA GLY A 125 3.11 -13.04 -2.52
C GLY A 125 2.31 -12.22 -1.51
N VAL A 126 2.53 -10.90 -1.46
CA VAL A 126 1.83 -10.00 -0.53
C VAL A 126 0.76 -9.25 -1.29
N VAL A 127 -0.36 -8.99 -0.62
CA VAL A 127 -1.42 -8.14 -1.15
C VAL A 127 -0.98 -6.68 -1.05
N VAL A 128 -1.06 -5.96 -2.16
CA VAL A 128 -0.69 -4.55 -2.25
C VAL A 128 -1.77 -3.75 -2.97
N PHE A 129 -1.77 -2.44 -2.74
CA PHE A 129 -2.49 -1.50 -3.59
C PHE A 129 -1.58 -1.06 -4.74
N PRO A 130 -2.15 -0.58 -5.87
CA PRO A 130 -1.34 -0.05 -6.94
C PRO A 130 -0.44 1.09 -6.50
N GLY A 131 0.78 1.12 -7.01
CA GLY A 131 1.74 2.12 -6.60
C GLY A 131 3.20 1.73 -6.78
N GLY A 132 4.03 2.74 -6.88
CA GLY A 132 5.44 2.58 -7.12
C GLY A 132 6.24 3.80 -6.71
N ARG A 133 7.48 3.83 -7.18
CA ARG A 133 8.45 4.86 -6.80
C ARG A 133 8.16 6.12 -7.59
N VAL A 134 8.41 7.26 -6.96
CA VAL A 134 8.49 8.51 -7.71
C VAL A 134 9.76 8.46 -8.56
N ASP A 135 9.59 8.68 -9.86
CA ASP A 135 10.66 8.71 -10.85
C ASP A 135 10.85 10.14 -11.41
N PRO A 136 12.03 10.47 -11.97
CA PRO A 136 12.27 11.80 -12.55
C PRO A 136 11.31 12.20 -13.68
N GLU A 137 10.61 11.23 -14.29
CA GLU A 137 9.55 11.50 -15.26
C GLU A 137 8.31 12.11 -14.62
N ASP A 138 8.00 11.78 -13.36
CA ASP A 138 6.84 12.32 -12.64
C ASP A 138 6.96 13.84 -12.45
N VAL A 139 8.19 14.35 -12.31
CA VAL A 139 8.46 15.79 -12.28
C VAL A 139 8.03 16.44 -13.59
N LYS A 140 8.30 15.81 -14.74
CA LYS A 140 7.91 16.33 -16.06
C LYS A 140 6.41 16.20 -16.29
N LEU A 141 5.82 15.05 -15.91
CA LEU A 141 4.38 14.83 -16.01
C LEU A 141 3.61 15.85 -15.16
N SER A 142 4.18 16.24 -14.02
CA SER A 142 3.58 17.23 -13.13
C SER A 142 3.41 18.61 -13.76
N ASP A 143 4.24 19.01 -14.74
CA ASP A 143 4.10 20.29 -15.45
C ASP A 143 2.81 20.32 -16.29
N GLY A 144 2.39 19.16 -16.79
CA GLY A 144 1.17 19.00 -17.59
C GLY A 144 -0.13 18.89 -16.80
N LEU A 145 -0.04 18.66 -15.47
CA LEU A 145 -1.23 18.49 -14.63
C LEU A 145 -1.99 19.81 -14.45
N ARG A 146 -3.24 19.83 -14.87
CA ARG A 146 -4.15 20.95 -14.55
C ARG A 146 -4.85 20.64 -13.25
N LEU A 147 -4.57 21.44 -12.23
CA LEU A 147 -5.22 21.38 -10.93
C LEU A 147 -5.95 22.69 -10.72
N ASP A 148 -7.18 22.63 -10.22
CA ASP A 148 -7.82 23.84 -9.72
C ASP A 148 -7.10 24.35 -8.45
N GLU A 149 -7.28 25.63 -8.16
CA GLU A 149 -6.56 26.30 -7.07
C GLU A 149 -6.91 25.72 -5.70
N GLU A 150 -8.17 25.32 -5.49
CA GLU A 150 -8.62 24.76 -4.22
C GLU A 150 -8.10 23.32 -4.04
N LEU A 151 -8.09 22.50 -5.09
CA LEU A 151 -7.47 21.18 -5.07
C LEU A 151 -5.99 21.29 -4.73
N LEU A 152 -5.23 22.17 -5.40
CA LEU A 152 -3.82 22.36 -5.07
C LEU A 152 -3.64 22.83 -3.62
N ALA A 153 -4.44 23.79 -3.16
CA ALA A 153 -4.37 24.29 -1.79
C ALA A 153 -4.72 23.20 -0.77
N SER A 154 -5.72 22.36 -1.04
CA SER A 154 -6.08 21.23 -0.17
C SER A 154 -4.97 20.19 -0.05
N GLN A 155 -4.32 19.86 -1.18
CA GLN A 155 -3.20 18.92 -1.21
C GLN A 155 -1.99 19.46 -0.45
N LEU A 156 -1.66 20.75 -0.63
CA LEU A 156 -0.60 21.43 0.12
C LEU A 156 -0.88 21.44 1.63
N ARG A 157 -2.12 21.71 2.05
CA ARG A 157 -2.52 21.64 3.47
C ARG A 157 -2.37 20.23 4.03
N ALA A 158 -2.85 19.21 3.30
CA ALA A 158 -2.83 17.83 3.76
C ALA A 158 -1.40 17.28 3.92
N TRP A 159 -0.52 17.56 2.95
CA TRP A 159 0.88 17.10 2.99
C TRP A 159 1.81 18.02 3.79
N GLY A 160 1.28 19.12 4.36
CA GLY A 160 2.06 20.19 4.98
C GLY A 160 2.98 19.77 6.14
N GLN A 161 2.72 18.62 6.79
CA GLN A 161 3.52 18.07 7.89
C GLN A 161 4.37 16.86 7.48
N THR A 162 4.60 16.65 6.18
CA THR A 162 5.39 15.53 5.65
C THR A 162 6.74 15.96 5.09
N ASP A 163 7.61 15.01 4.78
CA ASP A 163 8.87 15.30 4.11
C ASP A 163 8.67 15.99 2.75
N ALA A 164 7.62 15.66 2.01
CA ALA A 164 7.30 16.27 0.72
C ALA A 164 7.15 17.81 0.77
N SER A 165 6.64 18.36 1.88
CA SER A 165 6.49 19.81 2.07
C SER A 165 7.68 20.46 2.79
N THR A 166 8.37 19.72 3.66
CA THR A 166 9.39 20.29 4.57
C THR A 166 10.81 20.19 4.03
N VAL A 167 11.14 19.10 3.35
CA VAL A 167 12.47 18.84 2.76
C VAL A 167 12.40 18.54 1.26
N GLY A 168 11.19 18.34 0.72
CA GLY A 168 10.93 17.92 -0.65
C GLY A 168 11.11 16.41 -0.85
N LEU A 169 10.86 15.94 -2.07
CA LEU A 169 10.99 14.52 -2.43
C LEU A 169 12.46 14.06 -2.64
N GLY A 170 13.44 14.89 -2.28
CA GLY A 170 14.87 14.61 -2.30
C GLY A 170 15.62 15.01 -3.58
N ASP A 171 16.93 15.21 -3.46
CA ASP A 171 17.82 15.72 -4.51
C ASP A 171 17.91 14.83 -5.76
N SER A 172 17.63 13.53 -5.62
CA SER A 172 17.73 12.55 -6.71
C SER A 172 16.62 12.67 -7.77
N LEU A 173 15.58 13.49 -7.51
CA LEU A 173 14.49 13.76 -8.44
C LEU A 173 14.65 15.07 -9.21
N VAL A 174 15.69 15.86 -8.90
CA VAL A 174 15.97 17.09 -9.63
C VAL A 174 16.46 16.71 -11.03
N ALA A 175 15.66 17.02 -12.06
CA ALA A 175 16.14 16.91 -13.42
C ALA A 175 17.40 17.80 -13.57
N PRO A 176 18.48 17.30 -14.21
CA PRO A 176 19.80 17.95 -14.16
C PRO A 176 19.84 19.40 -14.66
N ASP A 177 18.81 19.86 -15.36
CA ASP A 177 18.73 21.18 -15.98
C ASP A 177 17.78 22.17 -15.27
N THR A 178 17.13 21.78 -14.16
CA THR A 178 16.20 22.68 -13.44
C THR A 178 16.93 23.33 -12.25
N GLN A 179 17.61 24.44 -12.48
CA GLN A 179 18.03 25.32 -11.38
C GLN A 179 16.81 26.13 -10.91
N PRO A 180 16.40 26.02 -9.63
CA PRO A 180 15.33 26.86 -9.11
C PRO A 180 15.75 28.33 -9.15
N ALA A 181 14.86 29.19 -9.64
CA ALA A 181 15.07 30.63 -9.59
C ALA A 181 15.19 31.09 -8.12
N PRO A 182 16.08 32.04 -7.80
CA PRO A 182 16.23 32.50 -6.42
C PRO A 182 15.02 33.37 -5.97
N GLY A 183 14.15 32.79 -5.16
CA GLY A 183 13.01 33.44 -4.46
C GLY A 183 12.08 32.39 -3.82
N ASP A 184 11.47 32.68 -2.66
CA ASP A 184 10.48 31.85 -1.90
C ASP A 184 10.50 30.33 -2.17
N ALA A 185 11.69 29.74 -2.02
CA ALA A 185 11.99 28.40 -2.53
C ALA A 185 11.14 27.30 -1.91
N SER A 186 10.62 27.46 -0.68
CA SER A 186 9.85 26.41 -0.01
C SER A 186 8.44 26.25 -0.60
N ASP A 187 7.77 27.33 -0.99
CA ASP A 187 6.39 27.26 -1.49
C ASP A 187 6.36 26.69 -2.92
N THR A 188 7.38 27.02 -3.71
CA THR A 188 7.60 26.45 -5.05
C THR A 188 8.00 24.97 -4.95
N GLN A 189 8.87 24.60 -4.00
CA GLN A 189 9.30 23.22 -3.80
C GLN A 189 8.19 22.32 -3.27
N ALA A 190 7.39 22.80 -2.31
CA ALA A 190 6.22 22.08 -1.80
C ALA A 190 5.17 21.88 -2.89
N THR A 191 4.89 22.94 -3.68
CA THR A 191 3.99 22.85 -4.84
C THR A 191 4.48 21.83 -5.85
N GLN A 192 5.77 21.87 -6.20
CA GLN A 192 6.36 20.89 -7.11
C GLN A 192 6.29 19.47 -6.57
N GLY A 193 6.59 19.28 -5.28
CA GLY A 193 6.52 17.99 -4.60
C GLY A 193 5.11 17.40 -4.66
N VAL A 194 4.09 18.17 -4.26
CA VAL A 194 2.68 17.73 -4.32
C VAL A 194 2.25 17.37 -5.74
N ARG A 195 2.59 18.19 -6.74
CA ARG A 195 2.26 17.89 -8.14
C ARG A 195 2.97 16.62 -8.64
N THR A 196 4.21 16.41 -8.20
CA THR A 196 4.99 15.21 -8.53
C THR A 196 4.39 13.96 -7.88
N LEU A 197 3.92 14.04 -6.63
CA LEU A 197 3.20 12.94 -5.98
C LEU A 197 1.90 12.59 -6.72
N LEU A 198 1.11 13.60 -7.11
CA LEU A 198 -0.10 13.36 -7.92
C LEU A 198 0.24 12.72 -9.26
N ALA A 199 1.28 13.21 -9.96
CA ALA A 199 1.72 12.65 -11.23
C ALA A 199 2.13 11.18 -11.10
N CYS A 200 2.92 10.85 -10.07
CA CYS A 200 3.32 9.49 -9.75
C CYS A 200 2.11 8.61 -9.46
N ALA A 201 1.18 9.05 -8.60
CA ALA A 201 -0.02 8.28 -8.28
C ALA A 201 -0.88 7.99 -9.52
N ILE A 202 -1.06 8.97 -10.41
CA ILE A 202 -1.82 8.81 -11.65
C ILE A 202 -1.10 7.84 -12.60
N ARG A 203 0.21 8.01 -12.79
CA ARG A 203 1.02 7.14 -13.66
C ARG A 203 0.96 5.69 -13.18
N GLU A 204 1.20 5.45 -11.89
CA GLU A 204 1.20 4.09 -11.33
C GLU A 204 -0.17 3.42 -11.49
N VAL A 205 -1.28 4.14 -11.25
CA VAL A 205 -2.62 3.59 -11.48
C VAL A 205 -2.84 3.28 -12.97
N GLU A 206 -2.43 4.17 -13.87
CA GLU A 206 -2.57 3.98 -15.32
C GLU A 206 -1.72 2.80 -15.82
N GLU A 207 -0.45 2.72 -15.43
CA GLU A 207 0.47 1.64 -15.82
C GLU A 207 0.05 0.29 -15.26
N GLU A 208 -0.42 0.26 -14.01
CA GLU A 208 -0.75 -0.99 -13.36
C GLU A 208 -2.16 -1.48 -13.64
N THR A 209 -3.13 -0.59 -13.92
CA THR A 209 -4.54 -0.97 -14.06
C THR A 209 -5.16 -0.61 -15.40
N GLY A 210 -4.46 0.19 -16.22
CA GLY A 210 -4.98 0.77 -17.45
C GLY A 210 -5.93 1.95 -17.24
N GLN A 211 -6.28 2.27 -15.99
CA GLN A 211 -7.20 3.35 -15.67
C GLN A 211 -6.46 4.66 -15.45
N ARG A 212 -6.82 5.68 -16.21
CA ARG A 212 -6.38 7.05 -15.92
C ARG A 212 -7.35 7.70 -14.93
N ILE A 213 -6.81 8.17 -13.81
CA ILE A 213 -7.61 8.76 -12.73
C ILE A 213 -7.55 10.30 -12.76
N ASP A 214 -8.68 10.95 -12.46
CA ASP A 214 -8.72 12.41 -12.27
C ASP A 214 -8.00 12.77 -10.96
N PRO A 215 -7.05 13.75 -10.97
CA PRO A 215 -6.41 14.23 -9.76
C PRO A 215 -7.39 14.62 -8.63
N ALA A 216 -8.60 15.08 -8.96
CA ALA A 216 -9.61 15.48 -7.97
C ALA A 216 -10.14 14.30 -7.12
N LEU A 217 -9.95 13.06 -7.58
CA LEU A 217 -10.35 11.84 -6.87
C LEU A 217 -9.28 11.35 -5.90
N LEU A 218 -8.06 11.90 -5.95
CA LEU A 218 -6.93 11.47 -5.15
C LEU A 218 -6.88 12.24 -3.82
N HIS A 219 -7.46 11.67 -2.78
CA HIS A 219 -7.44 12.22 -1.43
C HIS A 219 -6.18 11.78 -0.67
N PRO A 220 -5.35 12.71 -0.14
CA PRO A 220 -4.26 12.37 0.77
C PRO A 220 -4.75 11.53 1.95
N TRP A 221 -4.08 10.41 2.24
CA TRP A 221 -4.53 9.50 3.29
C TRP A 221 -3.47 9.18 4.34
N ALA A 222 -2.25 8.80 3.97
CA ALA A 222 -1.22 8.48 4.97
C ALA A 222 0.18 8.70 4.41
N ASN A 223 1.16 8.89 5.30
CA ASN A 223 2.56 8.87 4.91
C ASN A 223 3.34 7.92 5.83
N LEU A 224 3.86 6.83 5.25
CA LEU A 224 4.51 5.75 5.98
C LEU A 224 5.93 5.53 5.44
N VAL A 225 6.93 5.67 6.31
CA VAL A 225 8.34 5.46 5.97
C VAL A 225 8.78 4.08 6.39
N THR A 226 9.38 3.30 5.49
CA THR A 226 9.93 1.99 5.80
C THR A 226 10.99 2.09 6.92
N PRO A 227 10.94 1.25 7.97
CA PRO A 227 11.88 1.33 9.08
C PRO A 227 13.35 1.08 8.64
N PRO A 228 14.34 1.55 9.42
CA PRO A 228 15.74 1.16 9.25
C PRO A 228 15.96 -0.36 9.32
N GLY A 229 17.11 -0.83 8.82
CA GLY A 229 17.44 -2.26 8.81
C GLY A 229 16.75 -3.07 7.70
N ARG A 230 16.26 -2.40 6.67
CA ARG A 230 15.72 -3.01 5.44
C ARG A 230 16.63 -2.69 4.26
N THR A 231 16.80 -3.66 3.36
CA THR A 231 17.61 -3.52 2.14
C THR A 231 16.96 -2.63 1.08
N LYS A 232 15.66 -2.40 1.18
CA LYS A 232 14.91 -1.39 0.40
C LYS A 232 14.04 -0.59 1.37
N ARG A 233 14.02 0.74 1.19
CA ARG A 233 13.26 1.66 2.03
C ARG A 233 12.53 2.70 1.20
N PHE A 234 11.26 2.90 1.53
CA PHE A 234 10.39 3.86 0.87
C PHE A 234 9.80 4.85 1.86
N ASP A 235 9.60 6.08 1.40
CA ASP A 235 8.73 7.08 2.00
C ASP A 235 7.45 7.10 1.16
N THR A 236 6.42 6.37 1.60
CA THR A 236 5.23 6.09 0.78
C THR A 236 4.10 7.05 1.15
N TYR A 237 3.64 7.80 0.17
CA TYR A 237 2.50 8.72 0.24
C TYR A 237 1.26 7.99 -0.29
N PHE A 238 0.35 7.63 0.62
CA PHE A 238 -0.89 6.94 0.29
C PHE A 238 -1.96 7.94 -0.08
N PHE A 239 -2.56 7.73 -1.24
CA PHE A 239 -3.80 8.38 -1.66
C PHE A 239 -4.96 7.39 -1.51
N LEU A 240 -6.13 7.92 -1.23
CA LEU A 240 -7.40 7.22 -1.30
C LEU A 240 -8.15 7.73 -2.51
N ALA A 241 -8.76 6.83 -3.27
CA ALA A 241 -9.59 7.18 -4.40
C ALA A 241 -10.89 6.39 -4.40
N ALA A 242 -12.00 7.07 -4.71
CA ALA A 242 -13.28 6.44 -4.90
C ALA A 242 -14.08 7.22 -5.95
N GLY A 243 -14.80 6.51 -6.81
CA GLY A 243 -15.70 7.12 -7.77
C GLY A 243 -16.25 6.09 -8.75
N GLU A 244 -17.30 6.50 -9.47
CA GLU A 244 -18.04 5.61 -10.37
C GLU A 244 -17.22 5.18 -11.59
N GLU A 245 -16.12 5.88 -11.89
CA GLU A 245 -15.16 5.53 -12.94
C GLU A 245 -14.23 4.35 -12.57
N LEU A 246 -14.18 3.93 -11.29
CA LEU A 246 -13.31 2.85 -10.80
C LEU A 246 -14.04 1.50 -10.80
N VAL A 247 -14.46 1.00 -11.96
CA VAL A 247 -15.34 -0.18 -12.05
C VAL A 247 -14.56 -1.48 -12.34
N GLU A 248 -14.02 -1.61 -13.55
CA GLU A 248 -13.40 -2.84 -14.06
C GLU A 248 -11.89 -2.70 -14.18
N LEU A 249 -11.22 -2.61 -13.03
CA LEU A 249 -9.78 -2.57 -12.95
C LEU A 249 -9.21 -3.98 -13.09
N THR A 250 -8.16 -4.13 -13.91
CA THR A 250 -7.40 -5.37 -14.03
C THR A 250 -5.92 -5.05 -14.15
N HIS A 251 -5.06 -5.81 -13.49
CA HIS A 251 -3.62 -5.60 -13.59
C HIS A 251 -3.15 -5.70 -15.05
N GLN A 252 -2.27 -4.79 -15.45
CA GLN A 252 -1.68 -4.74 -16.80
C GLN A 252 -0.21 -5.14 -16.82
N THR A 253 0.38 -5.42 -15.66
CA THR A 253 1.79 -5.71 -15.50
C THR A 253 2.03 -7.18 -15.15
N THR A 254 3.20 -7.71 -15.49
CA THR A 254 3.64 -9.05 -15.05
C THR A 254 4.08 -9.10 -13.59
N GLU A 255 3.95 -7.97 -12.88
CA GLU A 255 4.33 -7.78 -11.50
C GLU A 255 3.31 -8.36 -10.52
N ALA A 256 2.06 -8.51 -10.97
CA ALA A 256 0.99 -9.18 -10.26
C ALA A 256 0.63 -10.51 -10.96
N THR A 257 0.29 -11.55 -10.18
CA THR A 257 -0.34 -12.77 -10.71
C THR A 257 -1.85 -12.61 -10.87
N ASN A 258 -2.44 -11.73 -10.07
CA ASN A 258 -3.88 -11.48 -10.04
C ASN A 258 -4.16 -10.08 -9.47
N SER A 259 -5.34 -9.56 -9.79
CA SER A 259 -5.90 -8.35 -9.19
C SER A 259 -7.39 -8.48 -9.05
N GLU A 260 -7.94 -8.00 -7.94
CA GLU A 260 -9.36 -8.15 -7.65
C GLU A 260 -9.85 -7.09 -6.66
N TRP A 261 -11.17 -6.88 -6.67
CA TRP A 261 -11.86 -6.18 -5.61
C TRP A 261 -12.13 -7.15 -4.47
N LEU A 262 -11.68 -6.82 -3.26
CA LEU A 262 -11.90 -7.61 -2.06
C LEU A 262 -12.50 -6.76 -0.94
N GLY A 263 -13.47 -7.33 -0.23
CA GLY A 263 -14.02 -6.73 0.98
C GLY A 263 -12.92 -6.51 2.04
N VAL A 264 -12.92 -5.34 2.67
CA VAL A 264 -11.95 -4.98 3.71
C VAL A 264 -11.99 -6.00 4.85
N ASP A 265 -13.18 -6.39 5.31
CA ASP A 265 -13.35 -7.43 6.33
C ASP A 265 -12.78 -8.78 5.88
N ALA A 266 -13.03 -9.17 4.64
CA ALA A 266 -12.57 -10.44 4.09
C ALA A 266 -11.04 -10.51 3.99
N LEU A 267 -10.38 -9.39 3.69
CA LEU A 267 -8.92 -9.26 3.71
C LEU A 267 -8.35 -9.40 5.12
N LEU A 268 -8.94 -8.70 6.10
CA LEU A 268 -8.49 -8.74 7.50
C LEU A 268 -8.69 -10.13 8.12
N THR A 269 -9.86 -10.74 7.92
CA THR A 269 -10.11 -12.12 8.33
C THR A 269 -9.16 -13.09 7.62
N GLY A 270 -8.95 -12.89 6.32
CA GLY A 270 -8.05 -13.73 5.54
C GLY A 270 -6.58 -13.61 5.96
N GLU A 271 -6.13 -12.47 6.46
CA GLU A 271 -4.81 -12.32 7.05
C GLU A 271 -4.69 -13.11 8.36
N THR A 272 -5.68 -12.99 9.23
CA THR A 272 -5.72 -13.74 10.51
C THR A 272 -5.75 -15.25 10.28
N GLU A 273 -6.39 -15.70 9.20
CA GLU A 273 -6.46 -17.10 8.79
C GLU A 273 -5.25 -17.56 7.95
N GLY A 274 -4.33 -16.65 7.59
CA GLY A 274 -3.16 -16.95 6.77
C GLY A 274 -3.44 -17.14 5.28
N ARG A 275 -4.66 -16.83 4.80
CA ARG A 275 -5.04 -16.81 3.37
C ARG A 275 -4.35 -15.68 2.62
N TYR A 276 -4.27 -14.50 3.24
CA TYR A 276 -3.59 -13.34 2.70
C TYR A 276 -2.38 -12.99 3.53
N ARG A 277 -1.35 -12.47 2.87
CA ARG A 277 -0.23 -11.81 3.54
C ARG A 277 -0.39 -10.33 3.34
N LEU A 278 -0.39 -9.60 4.44
CA LEU A 278 -0.45 -8.15 4.43
C LEU A 278 0.84 -7.61 5.06
N MET A 279 1.42 -6.60 4.43
CA MET A 279 2.44 -5.81 5.12
C MET A 279 1.77 -4.99 6.23
N ARG A 280 2.52 -4.67 7.29
CA ARG A 280 2.02 -3.82 8.39
C ARG A 280 1.35 -2.52 7.92
N PRO A 281 1.90 -1.75 6.96
CA PRO A 281 1.20 -0.62 6.35
C PRO A 281 -0.20 -0.97 5.83
N THR A 282 -0.31 -2.00 4.99
CA THR A 282 -1.58 -2.46 4.42
C THR A 282 -2.57 -2.88 5.50
N LEU A 283 -2.12 -3.66 6.50
CA LEU A 283 -2.96 -4.11 7.61
C LEU A 283 -3.53 -2.92 8.42
N ALA A 284 -2.67 -1.95 8.74
CA ALA A 284 -3.06 -0.77 9.52
C ALA A 284 -4.08 0.10 8.76
N LEU A 285 -3.85 0.31 7.45
CA LEU A 285 -4.77 1.04 6.57
C LEU A 285 -6.12 0.32 6.43
N LEU A 286 -6.13 -1.00 6.23
CA LEU A 286 -7.38 -1.77 6.16
C LEU A 286 -8.15 -1.76 7.48
N THR A 287 -7.45 -1.82 8.61
CA THR A 287 -8.07 -1.74 9.94
C THR A 287 -8.70 -0.36 10.17
N GLU A 288 -8.08 0.70 9.65
CA GLU A 288 -8.65 2.06 9.69
C GLU A 288 -9.95 2.14 8.89
N LEU A 289 -9.92 1.65 7.65
CA LEU A 289 -11.10 1.62 6.78
C LEU A 289 -12.24 0.80 7.38
N GLN A 290 -11.93 -0.36 7.97
CA GLN A 290 -12.91 -1.16 8.71
C GLN A 290 -13.56 -0.37 9.85
N SER A 291 -12.78 0.44 10.58
CA SER A 291 -13.31 1.24 11.68
C SER A 291 -14.23 2.39 11.24
N LEU A 292 -14.04 2.91 10.01
CA LEU A 292 -14.89 3.94 9.42
C LEU A 292 -16.19 3.35 8.87
N GLY A 293 -16.15 2.14 8.32
CA GLY A 293 -17.32 1.27 8.10
C GLY A 293 -18.16 1.55 6.85
N SER A 294 -18.09 2.73 6.23
CA SER A 294 -18.77 3.04 4.96
C SER A 294 -17.98 4.00 4.09
N LEU A 295 -18.30 4.04 2.78
CA LEU A 295 -17.60 4.93 1.85
C LEU A 295 -17.88 6.40 2.19
N ASP A 296 -19.13 6.71 2.55
CA ASP A 296 -19.52 8.06 2.98
C ASP A 296 -18.70 8.53 4.20
N ALA A 297 -18.49 7.66 5.20
CA ALA A 297 -17.70 8.00 6.38
C ALA A 297 -16.22 8.20 6.03
N VAL A 298 -15.68 7.38 5.13
CA VAL A 298 -14.30 7.48 4.63
C VAL A 298 -14.09 8.79 3.87
N LEU A 299 -14.98 9.13 2.94
CA LEU A 299 -14.89 10.36 2.14
C LEU A 299 -15.12 11.61 3.00
N ALA A 300 -16.05 11.57 3.95
CA ALA A 300 -16.23 12.65 4.92
C ALA A 300 -14.95 12.87 5.75
N HIS A 301 -14.32 11.78 6.20
CA HIS A 301 -13.06 11.84 6.94
C HIS A 301 -11.88 12.38 6.11
N ALA A 302 -11.86 12.11 4.81
CA ALA A 302 -10.87 12.67 3.89
C ALA A 302 -11.09 14.17 3.63
N ALA A 303 -12.36 14.61 3.53
CA ALA A 303 -12.72 15.95 3.11
C ALA A 303 -12.79 16.99 4.24
N ASP A 304 -13.04 16.57 5.50
CA ASP A 304 -13.27 17.49 6.60
C ASP A 304 -12.02 18.23 7.11
N GLY A 305 -10.83 17.85 6.61
CA GLY A 305 -9.55 18.46 6.96
C GLY A 305 -9.12 18.24 8.40
N SER A 306 -9.82 17.37 9.15
CA SER A 306 -9.51 17.03 10.54
C SER A 306 -8.36 16.04 10.66
N ARG A 307 -8.05 15.33 9.58
CA ARG A 307 -6.94 14.38 9.50
C ARG A 307 -5.60 15.12 9.34
N THR A 308 -4.77 15.03 10.38
CA THR A 308 -3.35 15.43 10.27
C THR A 308 -2.55 14.28 9.69
N ILE A 309 -1.88 14.51 8.56
CA ILE A 309 -0.97 13.53 7.95
C ILE A 309 0.48 13.93 8.24
N GLU A 310 1.15 13.12 9.05
CA GLU A 310 2.57 13.25 9.36
C GLU A 310 3.35 12.07 8.78
N SER A 311 4.65 12.25 8.56
CA SER A 311 5.55 11.16 8.19
C SER A 311 5.72 10.18 9.34
N ILE A 312 4.97 9.08 9.33
CA ILE A 312 5.09 8.03 10.36
C ILE A 312 6.33 7.19 10.05
N ARG A 313 7.25 7.13 11.03
CA ARG A 313 8.51 6.39 10.93
C ARG A 313 8.52 5.25 11.97
N PRO A 314 8.05 4.04 11.62
CA PRO A 314 8.06 2.91 12.52
C PRO A 314 9.48 2.53 12.93
N VAL A 315 9.58 1.91 14.10
CA VAL A 315 10.81 1.32 14.62
C VAL A 315 10.54 -0.16 14.83
N ILE A 316 11.48 -1.01 14.43
CA ILE A 316 11.44 -2.45 14.70
C ILE A 316 11.88 -2.64 16.15
N ARG A 317 11.06 -3.28 16.99
CA ARG A 317 11.43 -3.55 18.39
C ARG A 317 12.56 -4.58 18.42
N GLY A 318 13.56 -4.39 19.29
CA GLY A 318 14.73 -5.28 19.39
C GLY A 318 16.00 -4.80 18.69
N VAL A 319 15.98 -3.62 18.05
CA VAL A 319 17.16 -2.98 17.48
C VAL A 319 17.69 -1.94 18.48
N HIS A 320 18.74 -2.29 19.22
CA HIS A 320 19.57 -1.36 20.00
C HIS A 320 20.86 -1.04 19.25
#